data_AF-A0A956IRM4-F1
#
_entry.id   AF-A0A956IRM4-F1
#
_cell.length_a   1.000
_cell.length_b   1.000
_cell.length_c   1.000
_cell.angle_alpha   90.00
_cell.angle_beta   90.00
_cell.angle_gamma   90.00
#
_symmetry.space_group_name_H-M   'P 1'
#
loop_
_entity.id
_entity.type
_entity.pdbx_description
1 polymer ?
#
loop_
_entity_poly.entity_id
_entity_poly.type
_entity_poly.pdbx_seq_one_letter_code
_entity_poly.pdbx_strand_id
1 'polypeptide(L)' 'PIEIAGGAQRLSIARPGTAPLRLRVGGGATHVELDTLKLDAVGGELRWETPGLDEAQPFYDIHIHGGCDRLQLSTT' A
#
# COMPACT_ATOMS: atom_id res chain seq x y z
N PRO A 1 5.68 -11.50 3.32
CA PRO A 1 4.46 -10.86 2.78
C PRO A 1 3.45 -10.65 3.93
N ILE A 2 2.78 -9.50 3.94
CA ILE A 2 1.69 -9.15 4.86
C ILE A 2 0.39 -9.24 4.05
N GLU A 3 -0.47 -10.18 4.42
CA GLU A 3 -1.71 -10.49 3.69
C GLU A 3 -2.93 -10.02 4.47
N ILE A 4 -3.78 -9.23 3.83
CA ILE A 4 -5.10 -8.81 4.34
C ILE A 4 -6.14 -9.45 3.44
N ALA A 5 -6.70 -10.57 3.91
CA ALA A 5 -7.60 -11.43 3.13
C ALA A 5 -8.94 -10.77 2.75
N GLY A 6 -9.41 -9.80 3.52
CA GLY A 6 -10.65 -9.07 3.27
C GLY A 6 -10.42 -7.66 2.72
N GLY A 7 -11.46 -6.83 2.78
CA GLY A 7 -11.32 -5.39 2.66
C GLY A 7 -10.96 -4.73 3.99
N ALA A 8 -10.46 -3.50 3.94
CA ALA A 8 -10.17 -2.70 5.12
C ALA A 8 -10.86 -1.34 5.05
N GLN A 9 -11.62 -0.97 6.08
CA GLN A 9 -12.22 0.37 6.12
C GLN A 9 -11.15 1.46 6.31
N ARG A 10 -10.16 1.19 7.15
CA ARG A 10 -9.04 2.09 7.42
C ARG A 10 -7.79 1.29 7.70
N LEU A 11 -6.74 1.57 6.95
CA LEU A 11 -5.45 0.94 7.12
C LEU A 11 -4.37 2.02 7.09
N SER A 12 -3.57 2.07 8.17
CA SER A 12 -2.41 2.95 8.26
C SER A 12 -1.18 2.09 8.48
N ILE A 13 -0.19 2.24 7.60
CA ILE A 13 1.07 1.51 7.65
C ILE A 13 2.18 2.55 7.76
N ALA A 14 2.93 2.48 8.85
CA ALA A 14 4.10 3.29 9.09
C ALA A 14 5.34 2.43 8.93
N ARG A 15 6.27 2.86 8.08
CA ARG A 15 7.53 2.13 7.83
C ARG A 15 8.74 3.05 8.01
N PRO A 16 9.94 2.52 8.30
CA PRO A 16 11.16 3.32 8.19
C PRO A 16 11.34 3.87 6.77
N GLY A 17 11.78 5.12 6.63
CA GLY A 17 11.98 5.74 5.30
C GLY A 17 13.01 5.05 4.41
N THR A 18 13.89 4.24 5.00
CA THR A 18 14.90 3.44 4.30
C THR A 18 14.39 2.08 3.83
N ALA A 19 13.18 1.67 4.21
CA ALA A 19 12.64 0.35 3.89
C ALA A 19 11.74 0.43 2.64
N PRO A 20 12.14 -0.21 1.52
CA PRO A 20 11.30 -0.28 0.33
C PRO A 20 9.99 -1.03 0.61
N LEU A 21 8.96 -0.71 -0.16
CA LEU A 21 7.65 -1.33 -0.01
C LEU A 21 6.98 -1.56 -1.37
N ARG A 22 6.31 -2.71 -1.47
CA ARG A 22 5.35 -3.06 -2.52
C ARG A 22 3.96 -3.19 -1.90
N LEU A 23 2.98 -2.54 -2.52
CA LEU A 23 1.58 -2.57 -2.13
C LEU A 23 0.74 -3.07 -3.31
N ARG A 24 -0.18 -3.99 -3.02
CA ARG A 24 -1.25 -4.40 -3.93
C ARG A 24 -2.61 -4.33 -3.24
N VAL A 25 -3.62 -3.77 -3.90
CA VAL A 25 -5.02 -3.77 -3.44
C VAL A 25 -5.89 -4.29 -4.56
N GLY A 26 -6.53 -5.44 -4.37
CA GLY A 26 -7.29 -6.13 -5.41
C GLY A 26 -8.61 -5.47 -5.77
N GLY A 27 -9.34 -4.97 -4.77
CA GLY A 27 -10.71 -4.47 -4.91
C GLY A 27 -10.86 -2.97 -5.12
N GLY A 28 -9.76 -2.23 -5.32
CA GLY A 28 -9.74 -0.77 -5.38
C GLY A 28 -9.52 -0.10 -4.04
N ALA A 29 -9.26 1.20 -4.07
CA ALA A 29 -9.06 1.97 -2.86
C ALA A 29 -9.57 3.41 -2.99
N THR A 30 -10.09 3.97 -1.90
CA THR A 30 -10.46 5.38 -1.77
C THR A 30 -9.63 6.05 -0.67
N HIS A 31 -9.60 7.39 -0.69
CA HIS A 31 -8.83 8.22 0.24
C HIS A 31 -7.39 7.70 0.44
N VAL A 32 -6.68 7.54 -0.67
CA VAL A 32 -5.38 6.89 -0.73
C VAL A 32 -4.27 7.92 -0.56
N GLU A 33 -3.44 7.74 0.46
CA GLU A 33 -2.24 8.51 0.71
C GLU A 33 -1.03 7.57 0.80
N LEU A 34 -0.18 7.56 -0.23
CA LEU A 34 1.03 6.73 -0.31
C LEU A 34 2.25 7.64 -0.34
N ASP A 35 2.90 7.81 0.81
CA ASP A 35 3.96 8.78 1.03
C ASP A 35 3.51 10.19 0.56
N THR A 36 4.06 10.70 -0.55
CA THR A 36 3.70 12.01 -1.12
C THR A 36 2.58 11.93 -2.15
N LEU A 37 2.19 10.73 -2.60
CA LEU A 37 1.12 10.52 -3.58
C LEU A 37 -0.24 10.54 -2.90
N LYS A 38 -1.16 11.36 -3.41
CA LYS A 38 -2.56 11.41 -2.95
C LYS A 38 -3.51 11.14 -4.10
N LEU A 39 -4.44 10.22 -3.90
CA LEU A 39 -5.47 9.85 -4.86
C LEU A 39 -6.82 9.74 -4.16
N ASP A 40 -7.87 10.32 -4.73
CA ASP A 40 -9.22 10.25 -4.14
C ASP A 40 -9.82 8.85 -4.26
N ALA A 41 -9.70 8.24 -5.45
CA ALA A 41 -10.21 6.91 -5.74
C ALA A 41 -9.40 6.20 -6.83
N VAL A 42 -9.19 4.91 -6.63
CA VAL A 42 -8.62 3.97 -7.60
C VAL A 42 -9.60 2.80 -7.71
N GLY A 43 -10.23 2.66 -8.88
CA GLY A 43 -11.09 1.51 -9.17
C GLY A 43 -10.28 0.33 -9.68
N GLY A 44 -10.64 -0.89 -9.27
CA GLY A 44 -9.93 -2.11 -9.67
C GLY A 44 -8.59 -2.28 -8.95
N GLU A 45 -7.65 -3.02 -9.55
CA GLU A 45 -6.38 -3.31 -8.87
C GLU A 45 -5.49 -2.06 -8.75
N LEU A 46 -5.09 -1.71 -7.52
CA LEU A 46 -4.03 -0.75 -7.24
C LEU A 46 -2.72 -1.50 -7.03
N ARG A 47 -1.69 -1.16 -7.82
CA ARG A 47 -0.31 -1.57 -7.59
C ARG A 47 0.55 -0.34 -7.39
N TRP A 48 1.36 -0.36 -6.33
CA TRP A 48 2.26 0.74 -6.04
C TRP A 48 3.52 0.21 -5.37
N GLU A 49 4.65 0.82 -5.67
CA GLU A 49 5.93 0.49 -5.06
C GLU A 49 6.77 1.73 -4.84
N THR A 50 7.64 1.68 -3.84
CA THR A 50 8.60 2.74 -3.57
C THR A 50 9.64 2.84 -4.69
N PRO A 51 10.12 4.05 -5.03
CA PRO A 51 11.21 4.21 -5.99
C PRO A 51 12.45 3.42 -5.57
N GLY A 52 13.12 2.80 -6.55
CA GLY A 52 14.36 2.07 -6.31
C GLY A 52 14.19 0.74 -5.58
N LEU A 53 12.98 0.18 -5.55
CA LEU A 53 12.76 -1.17 -5.03
C LEU A 53 13.65 -2.18 -5.77
N ASP A 54 14.46 -2.88 -5.00
CA ASP A 54 15.31 -3.98 -5.44
C ASP A 54 14.87 -5.24 -4.69
N GLU A 55 14.32 -6.22 -5.43
CA GLU A 55 13.82 -7.47 -4.85
C GLU A 55 14.95 -8.33 -4.24
N ALA A 56 16.22 -8.04 -4.54
CA ALA A 56 17.36 -8.70 -3.89
C ALA A 56 17.63 -8.18 -2.47
N GLN A 57 16.98 -7.08 -2.04
CA GLN A 57 17.11 -6.50 -0.71
C GLN A 57 15.82 -6.70 0.11
N PRO A 58 15.88 -6.60 1.46
CA PRO A 58 14.68 -6.69 2.28
C PRO A 58 13.69 -5.55 1.97
N PHE A 59 12.45 -5.89 1.66
CA PHE A 59 11.35 -4.96 1.45
C PHE A 59 10.07 -5.46 2.12
N TYR A 60 9.12 -4.55 2.35
CA TYR A 60 7.78 -4.93 2.77
C TYR A 60 6.92 -5.27 1.56
N ASP A 61 6.38 -6.48 1.51
CA ASP A 61 5.38 -6.87 0.52
C ASP A 61 4.02 -6.93 1.19
N ILE A 62 3.07 -6.10 0.75
CA ILE A 62 1.74 -5.97 1.36
C ILE A 62 0.67 -6.17 0.30
N HIS A 63 -0.28 -7.04 0.59
CA HIS A 63 -1.40 -7.32 -0.29
C HIS A 63 -2.73 -7.30 0.46
N ILE A 64 -3.64 -6.48 -0.06
CA ILE A 64 -5.03 -6.39 0.37
C ILE A 64 -5.87 -7.03 -0.72
N HIS A 65 -6.44 -8.20 -0.44
CA HIS A 65 -7.19 -8.95 -1.43
C HIS A 65 -8.52 -8.25 -1.79
N GLY A 66 -9.16 -7.61 -0.81
CA GLY A 66 -10.35 -6.78 -1.00
C GLY A 66 -10.01 -5.34 -1.39
N GLY A 67 -10.95 -4.42 -1.14
CA GLY A 67 -10.74 -2.98 -1.31
C GLY A 67 -10.36 -2.27 -0.01
N CYS A 68 -9.97 -1.00 -0.10
CA CYS A 68 -9.69 -0.17 1.08
C CYS A 68 -10.30 1.24 1.01
N ASP A 69 -11.09 1.66 2.02
CA ASP A 69 -11.72 3.00 1.97
C ASP A 69 -10.80 4.16 2.40
N ARG A 70 -9.79 3.86 3.22
CA ARG A 70 -8.81 4.85 3.66
C ARG A 70 -7.48 4.18 3.88
N LEU A 71 -6.62 4.33 2.88
CA LEU A 71 -5.30 3.71 2.86
C LEU A 71 -4.24 4.77 3.06
N GLN A 72 -3.48 4.65 4.15
CA GLN A 72 -2.37 5.54 4.45
C GLN A 72 -1.08 4.75 4.59
N LEU A 73 -0.07 5.15 3.84
CA LEU A 73 1.29 4.65 3.92
C LEU A 73 2.21 5.83 4.16
N SER A 74 2.97 5.78 5.26
CA SER A 74 3.86 6.86 5.66
C SER A 74 5.21 6.33 6.14
N THR A 75 6.19 7.22 6.12
CA THR A 75 7.50 6.98 6.72
C THR A 75 7.56 7.54 8.15
N THR A 76 8.18 6.83 9.09
CA THR A 76 8.53 7.34 10.44
C THR A 76 9.89 7.98 10.46
#